data_AF-A0A4P8YSP1-F1
#
_entry.id   AF-A0A4P8YSP1-F1
#
_cell.length_a   1.000
_cell.length_b   1.000
_cell.length_c   1.000
_cell.angle_alpha   90.00
_cell.angle_beta   90.00
_cell.angle_gamma   90.00
#
_symmetry.space_group_name_H-M   'P 1'
#
loop_
_entity.id
_entity.type
_entity.pdbx_description
1 polymer ?
#
loop_
_entity_poly.entity_id
_entity_poly.type
_entity_poly.pdbx_seq_one_letter_code
_entity_poly.pdbx_strand_id
1 'polypeptide(L)'
;MNLESTLARIVESIDYLKMVDRPKQGQFVVTGPNFNGNQGRVGYCVQIRVSVGQFGSDMVFLRHADGSLVIHENQCYIAMSEEQESLARSVFIVSPECEEYELGYSDCLKVHEVGFIIENSKSRGTPDTPFTIAIMKSSGKGAA
;
A
#
# COMPACT_ATOMS: atom_id res chain seq x y z
N MET A 1 20.44 12.90 4.40
CA MET A 1 19.17 12.73 5.16
C MET A 1 19.22 11.36 5.82
N ASN A 2 18.62 11.21 7.00
CA ASN A 2 18.41 9.90 7.63
C ASN A 2 17.06 9.30 7.15
N LEU A 3 16.85 8.01 7.38
CA LEU A 3 15.64 7.28 6.97
C LEU A 3 14.35 8.04 7.30
N GLU A 4 14.15 8.39 8.57
CA GLU A 4 12.94 9.08 9.05
C GLU A 4 12.68 10.40 8.31
N SER A 5 13.70 11.26 8.17
CA SER A 5 13.56 12.54 7.48
C SER A 5 13.24 12.37 5.99
N THR A 6 13.79 11.34 5.35
CA THR A 6 13.49 11.04 3.94
C THR A 6 12.05 10.57 3.77
N LEU A 7 11.60 9.64 4.62
CA LEU A 7 10.23 9.12 4.56
C LEU A 7 9.19 10.21 4.88
N ALA A 8 9.48 11.09 5.85
CA ALA A 8 8.64 12.24 6.16
C ALA A 8 8.47 13.15 4.93
N ARG A 9 9.57 13.50 4.25
CA ARG A 9 9.50 14.33 3.04
C ARG A 9 8.66 13.69 1.93
N ILE A 10 8.77 12.38 1.72
CA ILE A 10 7.95 11.65 0.75
C ILE A 10 6.47 11.76 1.10
N VAL A 11 6.12 11.56 2.37
CA VAL A 11 4.74 11.57 2.86
C VAL A 11 4.13 12.98 2.88
N GLU A 12 4.92 14.00 3.18
CA GLU A 12 4.48 15.40 3.20
C GLU A 12 4.19 15.94 1.78
N SER A 13 4.80 15.37 0.76
CA SER A 13 4.63 15.77 -0.65
C SER A 13 3.66 14.88 -1.44
N ILE A 14 2.72 14.18 -0.77
CA ILE A 14 1.72 13.33 -1.45
C ILE A 14 0.86 14.16 -2.39
N ASP A 15 0.71 13.67 -3.62
CA ASP A 15 -0.24 14.17 -4.61
C ASP A 15 -1.43 13.20 -4.71
N TYR A 16 -2.54 13.54 -4.07
CA TYR A 16 -3.74 12.71 -4.05
C TYR A 16 -4.38 12.50 -5.43
N LEU A 17 -4.02 13.29 -6.45
CA LEU A 17 -4.47 13.07 -7.83
C LEU A 17 -3.80 11.84 -8.47
N LYS A 18 -2.73 11.30 -7.87
CA LYS A 18 -2.02 10.10 -8.31
C LYS A 18 -2.50 8.82 -7.63
N MET A 19 -3.70 8.83 -7.06
CA MET A 19 -4.28 7.63 -6.46
C MET A 19 -4.45 6.54 -7.53
N VAL A 20 -4.07 5.32 -7.19
CA VAL A 20 -4.19 4.14 -8.05
C VAL A 20 -5.06 3.09 -7.36
N ASP A 21 -5.85 2.38 -8.14
CA ASP A 21 -6.67 1.26 -7.66
C ASP A 21 -5.77 0.07 -7.29
N ARG A 22 -4.94 -0.36 -8.25
CA ARG A 22 -3.93 -1.41 -8.06
C ARG A 22 -2.54 -0.89 -8.45
N PRO A 23 -1.58 -0.82 -7.52
CA PRO A 23 -0.20 -0.52 -7.88
C PRO A 23 0.40 -1.62 -8.74
N LYS A 24 1.30 -1.28 -9.66
CA LYS A 24 2.04 -2.24 -10.49
C LYS A 24 3.13 -2.96 -9.69
N GLN A 25 3.59 -4.11 -10.16
CA GLN A 25 4.73 -4.80 -9.56
C GLN A 25 5.96 -3.88 -9.55
N GLY A 26 6.60 -3.76 -8.40
CA GLY A 26 7.74 -2.88 -8.15
C GLY A 26 7.40 -1.39 -8.05
N GLN A 27 6.13 -0.99 -8.18
CA GLN A 27 5.75 0.42 -8.09
C GLN A 27 5.80 0.91 -6.64
N PHE A 28 6.55 1.98 -6.41
CA PHE A 28 6.54 2.69 -5.14
C PHE A 28 5.24 3.46 -4.93
N VAL A 29 4.69 3.33 -3.73
CA VAL A 29 3.47 3.98 -3.31
C VAL A 29 3.57 4.53 -1.90
N VAL A 30 2.74 5.54 -1.64
CA VAL A 30 2.40 5.95 -0.28
C VAL A 30 0.98 5.51 0.03
N THR A 31 0.77 4.91 1.20
CA THR A 31 -0.55 4.48 1.64
C THR A 31 -1.31 5.60 2.37
N GLY A 32 -2.62 5.37 2.52
CA GLY A 32 -3.47 6.18 3.40
C GLY A 32 -2.95 6.28 4.85
N PRO A 33 -3.54 7.18 5.66
CA PRO A 33 -3.05 7.52 7.00
C PRO A 33 -3.35 6.46 8.07
N ASN A 34 -3.86 5.29 7.70
CA ASN A 34 -4.30 4.26 8.64
C ASN A 34 -3.13 3.57 9.38
N PHE A 35 -1.90 3.69 8.87
CA PHE A 35 -0.71 3.15 9.52
C PHE A 35 -0.01 4.20 10.39
N ASN A 36 0.51 3.75 11.54
CA ASN A 36 1.31 4.59 12.43
C ASN A 36 2.71 4.81 11.85
N GLY A 37 3.07 6.08 11.66
CA GLY A 37 4.40 6.50 11.22
C GLY A 37 4.64 6.38 9.71
N ASN A 38 5.68 7.06 9.23
CA ASN A 38 5.98 7.14 7.80
C ASN A 38 6.57 5.83 7.25
N GLN A 39 7.26 5.05 8.09
CA GLN A 39 7.80 3.74 7.72
C GLN A 39 6.72 2.77 7.25
N GLY A 40 5.62 2.67 7.97
CA GLY A 40 4.49 1.81 7.62
C GLY A 40 3.68 2.30 6.41
N ARG A 41 3.94 3.51 5.91
CA ARG A 41 3.16 4.12 4.82
C ARG A 41 3.87 4.11 3.48
N VAL A 42 5.17 3.88 3.46
CA VAL A 42 6.00 3.98 2.26
C VAL A 42 6.54 2.61 1.90
N GLY A 43 6.20 2.11 0.71
CA GLY A 43 6.63 0.78 0.24
C GLY A 43 6.51 0.65 -1.28
N TYR A 44 7.02 -0.45 -1.83
CA TYR A 44 6.74 -0.86 -3.22
C TYR A 44 5.93 -2.15 -3.27
N CYS A 45 5.04 -2.27 -4.25
CA CYS A 45 4.15 -3.41 -4.39
C CYS A 45 4.89 -4.64 -4.94
N VAL A 46 4.74 -5.79 -4.27
CA VAL A 46 5.35 -7.05 -4.74
C VAL A 46 4.33 -8.09 -5.20
N GLN A 47 3.15 -8.11 -4.60
CA GLN A 47 2.09 -9.06 -4.90
C GLN A 47 0.72 -8.49 -4.49
N ILE A 48 -0.33 -8.86 -5.22
CA ILE A 48 -1.72 -8.54 -4.94
C ILE A 48 -2.52 -9.84 -4.94
N ARG A 49 -3.26 -10.08 -3.86
CA ARG A 49 -4.24 -11.16 -3.75
C ARG A 49 -5.63 -10.54 -3.79
N VAL A 50 -6.38 -10.88 -4.83
CA VAL A 50 -7.60 -10.16 -5.21
C VAL A 50 -8.75 -10.52 -4.27
N SER A 51 -9.43 -9.50 -3.75
CA SER A 51 -10.69 -9.62 -3.00
C SER A 51 -10.67 -10.57 -1.79
N VAL A 52 -9.50 -10.73 -1.16
CA VAL A 52 -9.33 -11.54 0.06
C VAL A 52 -8.95 -10.73 1.30
N GLY A 53 -8.81 -9.41 1.18
CA GLY A 53 -8.58 -8.49 2.28
C GLY A 53 -9.86 -8.09 3.03
N GLN A 54 -9.69 -7.31 4.09
CA GLN A 54 -10.80 -6.77 4.88
C GLN A 54 -11.85 -6.06 4.00
N PHE A 55 -13.13 -6.27 4.29
CA PHE A 55 -14.29 -5.78 3.52
C PHE A 55 -14.27 -6.17 2.04
N GLY A 56 -13.61 -7.27 1.69
CA GLY A 56 -13.46 -7.72 0.30
C GLY A 56 -12.50 -6.88 -0.53
N SER A 57 -11.64 -6.08 0.11
CA SER A 57 -10.58 -5.36 -0.57
C SER A 57 -9.54 -6.32 -1.14
N ASP A 58 -8.68 -5.81 -2.01
CA ASP A 58 -7.45 -6.53 -2.33
C ASP A 58 -6.51 -6.55 -1.12
N MET A 59 -5.74 -7.63 -1.00
CA MET A 59 -4.64 -7.77 -0.06
C MET A 59 -3.34 -7.51 -0.81
N VAL A 60 -2.71 -6.37 -0.53
CA VAL A 60 -1.51 -5.90 -1.23
C VAL A 60 -0.29 -6.09 -0.34
N PHE A 61 0.72 -6.76 -0.88
CA PHE A 61 1.98 -6.98 -0.20
C PHE A 61 2.93 -5.85 -0.60
N LEU A 62 3.37 -5.08 0.39
CA LEU A 62 4.36 -4.03 0.21
C LEU A 62 5.67 -4.42 0.87
N ARG A 63 6.77 -4.24 0.14
CA ARG A 63 8.11 -4.20 0.73
C ARG A 63 8.36 -2.79 1.25
N HIS A 64 8.75 -2.67 2.51
CA HIS A 64 9.10 -1.39 3.14
C HIS A 64 10.61 -1.13 3.13
N ALA A 65 11.01 0.08 3.50
CA ALA A 65 12.40 0.54 3.42
C ALA A 65 13.40 -0.33 4.19
N ASP A 66 12.98 -0.95 5.29
CA ASP A 66 13.77 -1.87 6.11
C ASP A 66 13.77 -3.32 5.58
N GLY A 67 13.17 -3.55 4.41
CA GLY A 67 13.04 -4.85 3.76
C GLY A 67 11.93 -5.73 4.33
N SER A 68 11.18 -5.25 5.33
CA SER A 68 10.01 -5.97 5.84
C SER A 68 8.94 -6.11 4.75
N LEU A 69 8.26 -7.26 4.75
CA LEU A 69 7.11 -7.52 3.92
C LEU A 69 5.85 -7.34 4.77
N VAL A 70 5.00 -6.39 4.39
CA VAL A 70 3.80 -6.06 5.15
C VAL A 70 2.57 -6.15 4.24
N ILE A 71 1.51 -6.70 4.81
CA ILE A 71 0.22 -6.81 4.14
C ILE A 71 -0.59 -5.55 4.41
N HIS A 72 -1.12 -4.97 3.34
CA HIS A 72 -2.03 -3.83 3.34
C HIS A 72 -3.39 -4.26 2.81
N GLU A 73 -4.42 -4.00 3.59
CA GLU A 73 -5.82 -4.26 3.26
C GLU A 73 -6.64 -3.02 3.60
N ASN A 74 -7.74 -2.80 2.86
CA ASN A 74 -8.61 -1.64 3.05
C ASN A 74 -7.84 -0.30 3.08
N GLN A 75 -6.88 -0.15 2.15
CA GLN A 75 -6.07 1.06 1.99
C GLN A 75 -6.28 1.71 0.63
N CYS A 76 -5.96 3.00 0.55
CA CYS A 76 -5.68 3.67 -0.72
C CYS A 76 -4.16 3.69 -0.98
N TYR A 77 -3.80 3.70 -2.26
CA TYR A 77 -2.42 3.75 -2.72
C TYR A 77 -2.23 4.96 -3.61
N ILE A 78 -1.22 5.78 -3.33
CA ILE A 78 -0.84 6.94 -4.12
C ILE A 78 0.50 6.67 -4.78
N ALA A 79 0.55 6.71 -6.11
CA ALA A 79 1.79 6.53 -6.86
C ALA A 79 2.77 7.68 -6.57
N MET A 80 4.03 7.35 -6.34
CA MET A 80 5.08 8.34 -6.13
C MET A 80 5.42 9.12 -7.40
N SER A 81 5.90 10.35 -7.25
CA SER A 81 6.61 11.08 -8.30
C SER A 81 8.04 10.55 -8.48
N GLU A 82 8.68 10.89 -9.59
CA GLU A 82 10.09 10.54 -9.84
C GLU A 82 11.02 11.05 -8.72
N GLU A 83 10.77 12.24 -8.17
CA GLU A 83 11.52 12.79 -7.04
C GLU A 83 11.32 11.94 -5.77
N GLN A 84 10.07 11.58 -5.47
CA GLN A 84 9.75 10.72 -4.33
C GLN A 84 10.36 9.32 -4.48
N GLU A 85 10.33 8.74 -5.68
CA GLU A 85 10.97 7.46 -5.96
C GLU A 85 12.50 7.53 -5.79
N SER A 86 13.14 8.60 -6.27
CA SER A 86 14.57 8.81 -6.07
C SER A 86 14.93 8.87 -4.58
N LEU A 87 14.13 9.57 -3.78
CA LEU A 87 14.27 9.62 -2.33
C LEU A 87 14.05 8.24 -1.69
N ALA A 88 13.00 7.51 -2.08
CA ALA A 88 12.71 6.18 -1.57
C ALA A 88 13.88 5.22 -1.85
N ARG A 89 14.36 5.18 -3.10
CA ARG A 89 15.49 4.34 -3.51
C ARG A 89 16.77 4.63 -2.74
N SER A 90 16.95 5.84 -2.21
CA SER A 90 18.12 6.19 -1.41
C SER A 90 18.13 5.60 0.01
N VAL A 91 16.98 5.12 0.51
CA VAL A 91 16.82 4.62 1.88
C VAL A 91 16.28 3.20 1.99
N PHE A 92 15.84 2.60 0.88
CA PHE A 92 15.40 1.20 0.83
C PHE A 92 16.59 0.24 0.81
N ILE A 93 16.55 -0.79 1.64
CA ILE A 93 17.61 -1.80 1.68
C ILE A 93 17.54 -2.80 0.52
N VAL A 94 16.35 -3.02 -0.04
CA VAL A 94 16.09 -3.88 -1.20
C VAL A 94 15.37 -3.02 -2.25
N SER A 95 15.86 -3.06 -3.49
CA SER A 95 15.20 -2.38 -4.60
C SER A 95 14.25 -3.35 -5.34
N PRO A 96 13.21 -2.84 -6.01
CA PRO A 96 12.29 -3.68 -6.78
C PRO A 96 12.96 -4.57 -7.82
N GLU A 97 14.11 -4.13 -8.37
CA GLU A 97 14.86 -4.84 -9.41
C GLU A 97 15.70 -6.00 -8.84
N CYS A 98 15.91 -6.05 -7.53
CA CYS A 98 16.63 -7.12 -6.83
C CYS A 98 15.68 -8.13 -6.16
N GLU A 99 14.38 -7.98 -6.35
CA GLU A 99 13.37 -8.86 -5.76
C GLU A 99 13.21 -10.15 -6.60
N GLU A 100 13.18 -11.30 -5.94
CA GLU A 100 13.01 -12.62 -6.56
C GLU A 100 11.53 -12.99 -6.66
N TYR A 101 10.77 -12.25 -7.49
CA TYR A 101 9.30 -12.37 -7.59
C TYR A 101 8.81 -13.79 -7.93
N GLU A 102 9.62 -14.56 -8.65
CA GLU A 102 9.35 -15.95 -9.03
C GLU A 102 9.30 -16.91 -7.85
N LEU A 103 9.89 -16.55 -6.70
CA LEU A 103 9.81 -17.35 -5.48
C LEU A 103 8.47 -17.20 -4.77
N GLY A 104 7.68 -16.17 -5.09
CA GLY A 104 6.41 -15.88 -4.43
C GLY A 104 6.56 -15.42 -2.98
N TYR A 105 5.41 -15.28 -2.32
CA TYR A 105 5.32 -14.69 -0.98
C TYR A 105 4.37 -15.49 -0.09
N SER A 106 4.63 -15.44 1.22
CA SER A 106 3.78 -16.04 2.24
C SER A 106 3.09 -14.96 3.07
N ASP A 107 1.82 -15.17 3.39
CA ASP A 107 1.13 -14.35 4.38
C ASP A 107 1.48 -14.78 5.82
N CYS A 108 0.92 -14.07 6.81
CA CYS A 108 1.10 -14.38 8.23
C CYS A 108 0.50 -15.74 8.64
N LEU A 109 -0.40 -16.31 7.84
CA LEU A 109 -0.99 -17.64 8.02
C LEU A 109 -0.25 -18.73 7.24
N LYS A 110 0.91 -18.39 6.65
CA LYS A 110 1.77 -19.28 5.85
C LYS A 110 1.13 -19.77 4.54
N VAL A 111 0.11 -19.08 4.03
CA VAL A 111 -0.40 -19.29 2.67
C VAL A 111 0.63 -18.70 1.71
N HIS A 112 1.34 -19.60 1.02
CA HIS A 112 2.36 -19.26 0.04
C HIS A 112 1.80 -19.30 -1.38
N GLU A 113 1.99 -18.23 -2.13
CA GLU A 113 1.51 -18.12 -3.50
C GLU A 113 2.50 -17.35 -4.39
N VAL A 114 2.61 -17.80 -5.64
CA VAL A 114 3.55 -17.29 -6.64
C VAL A 114 2.78 -16.53 -7.72
N GLY A 115 3.34 -15.42 -8.17
CA GLY A 115 2.74 -14.53 -9.17
C GLY A 115 2.44 -13.15 -8.61
N PHE A 116 2.24 -12.19 -9.51
CA PHE A 116 1.97 -10.80 -9.14
C PHE A 116 0.52 -10.57 -8.72
N ILE A 117 -0.44 -10.94 -9.58
CA ILE A 117 -1.88 -10.87 -9.27
C ILE A 117 -2.39 -12.29 -9.09
N ILE A 118 -2.97 -12.57 -7.93
CA ILE A 118 -3.54 -13.88 -7.60
C ILE A 118 -5.04 -13.71 -7.41
N GLU A 119 -5.80 -14.39 -8.26
CA GLU A 119 -7.24 -14.56 -8.10
C GLU A 119 -7.53 -15.83 -7.31
N ASN A 120 -8.64 -15.85 -6.56
CA ASN A 120 -9.08 -17.01 -5.76
C ASN A 120 -8.02 -17.50 -4.76
N SER A 121 -7.28 -16.57 -4.17
CA SER A 121 -6.27 -16.86 -3.15
C SER A 121 -6.85 -17.64 -1.97
N LYS A 122 -6.03 -18.52 -1.37
CA LYS A 122 -6.38 -19.22 -0.12
C LYS A 122 -6.19 -18.38 1.13
N SER A 123 -5.65 -17.16 0.99
CA SER A 123 -5.42 -16.24 2.10
C SER A 123 -6.71 -15.79 2.73
N ARG A 124 -6.62 -15.31 3.96
CA ARG A 124 -7.75 -14.72 4.66
C ARG A 124 -7.30 -13.39 5.25
N GLY A 125 -7.93 -12.32 4.78
CA GLY A 125 -7.71 -11.00 5.30
C GLY A 125 -8.16 -10.85 6.75
N THR A 126 -7.90 -9.66 7.27
CA THR A 126 -8.34 -9.29 8.61
C THR A 126 -9.86 -9.38 8.69
N PRO A 127 -10.44 -9.96 9.75
CA PRO A 127 -11.89 -9.99 9.92
C PRO A 127 -12.51 -8.59 9.85
N ASP A 128 -13.69 -8.50 9.26
CA ASP A 128 -14.46 -7.26 9.21
C ASP A 128 -14.83 -6.81 10.63
N THR A 129 -14.55 -5.54 10.92
CA THR A 129 -14.94 -4.91 12.19
C THR A 129 -16.18 -4.04 11.98
N PRO A 130 -17.16 -4.03 12.89
CA PRO A 130 -18.30 -3.13 12.80
C PRO A 130 -17.86 -1.66 12.74
N PHE A 131 -18.46 -0.88 11.84
CA PHE A 131 -18.22 0.56 11.73
C PHE A 131 -19.54 1.32 11.51
N THR A 132 -19.52 2.64 11.70
CA THR A 132 -20.69 3.51 11.48
C THR A 132 -20.39 4.50 10.37
N ILE A 133 -21.34 4.65 9.45
CA ILE A 133 -21.28 5.67 8.39
C ILE A 133 -22.16 6.85 8.81
N ALA A 134 -21.55 8.03 8.95
CA ALA A 134 -22.31 9.26 9.17
C ALA A 134 -22.71 9.87 7.82
N ILE A 135 -24.02 9.95 7.55
CA ILE A 135 -24.55 10.57 6.34
C ILE A 135 -25.05 11.97 6.69
N MET A 136 -24.43 13.00 6.11
CA MET A 136 -24.85 14.40 6.28
C MET A 136 -25.66 14.86 5.08
N LYS A 137 -26.82 15.49 5.33
CA LYS A 137 -27.62 16.13 4.28
C LYS A 137 -27.06 17.53 4.01
N SER A 138 -26.56 17.79 2.81
CA SER A 138 -26.21 19.15 2.41
C SER A 138 -27.50 19.95 2.21
N SER A 139 -27.71 21.00 3.02
CA SER A 139 -28.75 21.99 2.72
C SER A 139 -28.24 22.88 1.60
N GLY A 140 -28.54 22.51 0.34
CA GLY A 140 -28.28 23.38 -0.79
C GLY A 140 -29.03 24.70 -0.60
N LYS A 141 -28.30 25.78 -0.28
CA LYS A 141 -28.80 27.13 -0.56
C LYS A 141 -28.67 27.31 -2.06
N GLY A 142 -29.81 27.30 -2.76
CA GLY A 142 -29.87 27.73 -4.16
C GLY A 142 -29.21 29.10 -4.28
N ALA A 143 -28.33 29.23 -5.27
CA ALA A 143 -27.82 30.52 -5.71
C ALA A 143 -29.04 31.37 -6.10
N ALA A 144 -29.14 32.55 -5.47
CA ALA A 144 -30.10 33.59 -5.83
C ALA A 144 -29.74 34.22 -7.18
#